data_AF-A0A369XLE5-F1
#
_entry.id   AF-A0A369XLE5-F1
#
_cell.length_a   1.000
_cell.length_b   1.000
_cell.length_c   1.000
_cell.angle_alpha   90.00
_cell.angle_beta   90.00
_cell.angle_gamma   90.00
#
_symmetry.space_group_name_H-M   'P 1'
#
loop_
_entity.id
_entity.type
_entity.pdbx_description
1 polymer ?
#
loop_
_entity_poly.entity_id
_entity_poly.type
_entity_poly.pdbx_seq_one_letter_code
_entity_poly.pdbx_strand_id
1 'polypeptide(L)'
;MKRNRFSSRKRISADATEVGRLAIGLAESGSKLEDLFWQKRLAELVDQLLHDGAEEDLNASLDRLFDTHAMAHDDLADIVESQAESCIMLDRGQDFDVLLIAVPVLGWSRFSIPAAAIPQGLLQTLKVQLGAHVFAAGARVALADYLYSPDQLPHSFVETWQLLQKLGAAALAGCDLSVDAASMPETNRFLSDTRYVIGALAVPRGLPLFRWNEEDKSTRETALKEWLRQGAPCFEPLLTGCAYQPLLADAYHAACRAADSASRPYSLNASVAFLQATLGESADNLRAIVGGFHDKRLEEYRIGFGPRDEDVIYHGVVWPLLGIEDETTDVAGEIESVLRKTGLKEVTVLDQQFPYEFCDDCGAPLYPNLEGETVHAEMPEQDDSPSQTLH
;
A
#
# COMPACT_ATOMS: atom_id res chain seq x y z
N MET A 1 -6.15 -44.14 13.39
CA MET A 1 -6.89 -43.17 14.23
C MET A 1 -5.87 -42.31 14.98
N LYS A 2 -5.39 -41.23 14.35
CA LYS A 2 -4.44 -40.29 14.97
C LYS A 2 -5.24 -39.25 15.75
N ARG A 3 -4.89 -39.09 17.02
CA ARG A 3 -5.52 -38.17 17.98
C ARG A 3 -5.33 -36.73 17.50
N ASN A 4 -6.43 -36.00 17.25
CA ASN A 4 -6.40 -34.55 17.09
C ASN A 4 -5.85 -33.93 18.37
N ARG A 5 -4.69 -33.29 18.27
CA ARG A 5 -4.25 -32.29 19.25
C ARG A 5 -5.12 -31.06 19.03
N PHE A 6 -6.09 -30.84 19.90
CA PHE A 6 -6.73 -29.53 20.01
C PHE A 6 -5.61 -28.50 20.25
N SER A 7 -5.52 -27.51 19.35
CA SER A 7 -4.75 -26.29 19.59
C SER A 7 -5.19 -25.71 20.92
N SER A 8 -4.27 -25.55 21.87
CA SER A 8 -4.55 -24.82 23.10
C SER A 8 -4.82 -23.37 22.72
N ARG A 9 -6.03 -22.87 22.95
CA ARG A 9 -6.29 -21.42 22.96
C ARG A 9 -5.19 -20.75 23.78
N LYS A 10 -4.30 -19.99 23.15
CA LYS A 10 -3.28 -19.19 23.85
C LYS A 10 -4.04 -18.33 24.86
N ARG A 11 -3.65 -18.42 26.13
CA ARG A 11 -4.24 -17.61 27.19
C ARG A 11 -3.83 -16.17 26.91
N ILE A 12 -4.80 -15.29 26.65
CA ILE A 12 -4.57 -13.86 26.44
C ILE A 12 -3.71 -13.33 27.59
N SER A 13 -2.66 -12.58 27.25
CA SER A 13 -1.76 -12.00 28.25
C SER A 13 -2.48 -10.94 29.10
N ALA A 14 -1.85 -10.55 30.22
CA ALA A 14 -2.38 -9.47 31.02
C ALA A 14 -2.36 -8.14 30.24
N ASP A 15 -1.30 -7.92 29.44
CA ASP A 15 -1.13 -6.71 28.66
C ASP A 15 -2.14 -6.64 27.52
N ALA A 16 -2.35 -7.72 26.77
CA ALA A 16 -3.39 -7.79 25.74
C ALA A 16 -4.81 -7.56 26.32
N THR A 17 -5.05 -8.00 27.56
CA THR A 17 -6.32 -7.72 28.25
C THR A 17 -6.44 -6.24 28.62
N GLU A 18 -5.36 -5.62 29.11
CA GLU A 18 -5.36 -4.22 29.53
C GLU A 18 -5.44 -3.25 28.34
N VAL A 19 -4.74 -3.53 27.24
CA VAL A 19 -4.87 -2.80 25.96
C VAL A 19 -6.33 -2.78 25.53
N GLY A 20 -6.98 -3.94 25.48
CA GLY A 20 -8.39 -4.02 25.10
C GLY A 20 -9.32 -3.24 26.03
N ARG A 21 -9.03 -3.25 27.35
CA ARG A 21 -9.80 -2.48 28.34
C ARG A 21 -9.64 -0.96 28.13
N LEU A 22 -8.43 -0.50 27.83
CA LEU A 22 -8.14 0.92 27.57
C LEU A 22 -8.80 1.40 26.27
N ALA A 23 -8.76 0.58 25.22
CA ALA A 23 -9.44 0.87 23.96
C ALA A 23 -10.96 0.98 24.11
N ILE A 24 -11.59 0.07 24.86
CA ILE A 24 -13.03 0.18 25.19
C ILE A 24 -13.31 1.47 25.98
N GLY A 25 -12.45 1.83 26.94
CA GLY A 25 -12.59 3.08 27.69
C GLY A 25 -12.49 4.34 26.80
N LEU A 26 -11.62 4.31 25.78
CA LEU A 26 -11.52 5.37 24.77
C LEU A 26 -12.79 5.44 23.92
N ALA A 27 -13.29 4.30 23.44
CA ALA A 27 -14.51 4.25 22.64
C ALA A 27 -15.75 4.72 23.42
N GLU A 28 -15.83 4.44 24.72
CA GLU A 28 -16.94 4.86 25.58
C GLU A 28 -16.79 6.30 26.12
N SER A 29 -15.75 7.02 25.73
CA SER A 29 -15.50 8.39 26.20
C SER A 29 -16.63 9.36 25.82
N GLY A 30 -17.04 10.19 26.78
CA GLY A 30 -18.15 11.13 26.61
C GLY A 30 -17.73 12.57 26.31
N SER A 31 -16.42 12.86 26.33
CA SER A 31 -15.91 14.22 26.21
C SER A 31 -14.45 14.25 25.78
N LYS A 32 -14.04 15.33 25.10
CA LYS A 32 -12.67 15.45 24.59
C LYS A 32 -11.57 15.34 25.66
N LEU A 33 -11.87 15.73 26.89
CA LEU A 33 -10.93 15.58 28.00
C LEU A 33 -10.76 14.11 28.41
N GLU A 34 -11.83 13.31 28.33
CA GLU A 34 -11.77 11.87 28.53
C GLU A 34 -11.05 11.18 27.38
N ASP A 35 -11.29 11.56 26.12
CA ASP A 35 -10.55 11.03 24.97
C ASP A 35 -9.03 11.18 25.21
N LEU A 36 -8.58 12.40 25.55
CA LEU A 36 -7.16 12.68 25.78
C LEU A 36 -6.59 11.86 26.95
N PHE A 37 -7.40 11.61 27.99
CA PHE A 37 -6.99 10.78 29.12
C PHE A 37 -6.81 9.32 28.72
N TRP A 38 -7.78 8.73 28.02
CA TRP A 38 -7.73 7.34 27.59
C TRP A 38 -6.68 7.12 26.51
N GLN A 39 -6.66 8.01 25.50
CA GLN A 39 -5.70 7.98 24.40
C GLN A 39 -4.27 8.02 24.92
N LYS A 40 -3.96 8.92 25.87
CA LYS A 40 -2.62 8.99 26.45
C LYS A 40 -2.20 7.68 27.11
N ARG A 41 -3.07 7.07 27.93
CA ARG A 41 -2.76 5.82 28.63
C ARG A 41 -2.65 4.63 27.68
N LEU A 42 -3.48 4.60 26.65
CA LEU A 42 -3.43 3.57 25.62
C LEU A 42 -2.13 3.69 24.81
N ALA A 43 -1.79 4.90 24.36
CA ALA A 43 -0.55 5.17 23.63
C ALA A 43 0.70 4.80 24.45
N GLU A 44 0.74 5.14 25.75
CA GLU A 44 1.85 4.75 26.64
C GLU A 44 2.03 3.23 26.73
N LEU A 45 0.94 2.47 26.82
CA LEU A 45 1.02 1.00 26.88
C LEU A 45 1.40 0.40 25.52
N VAL A 46 0.85 0.92 24.42
CA VAL A 46 1.18 0.46 23.07
C VAL A 46 2.65 0.71 22.73
N ASP A 47 3.18 1.90 23.02
CA ASP A 47 4.60 2.20 22.81
C ASP A 47 5.51 1.24 23.59
N GLN A 48 5.15 0.92 24.84
CA GLN A 48 5.86 -0.09 25.62
C GLN A 48 5.82 -1.47 24.95
N LEU A 49 4.67 -1.90 24.45
CA LEU A 49 4.54 -3.20 23.76
C LEU A 49 5.32 -3.26 22.46
N LEU A 50 5.36 -2.16 21.70
CA LEU A 50 6.18 -2.06 20.49
C LEU A 50 7.67 -2.15 20.84
N HIS A 51 8.10 -1.46 21.89
CA HIS A 51 9.47 -1.52 22.41
C HIS A 51 9.87 -2.94 22.85
N ASP A 52 8.98 -3.63 23.57
CA ASP A 52 9.19 -4.97 24.10
C ASP A 52 9.05 -6.07 23.01
N GLY A 53 8.66 -5.71 21.78
CA GLY A 53 8.46 -6.63 20.67
C GLY A 53 7.22 -7.52 20.84
N ALA A 54 6.21 -7.06 21.58
CA ALA A 54 5.01 -7.80 21.96
C ALA A 54 3.92 -7.77 20.86
N GLU A 55 4.31 -8.09 19.63
CA GLU A 55 3.43 -8.10 18.44
C GLU A 55 2.21 -9.01 18.62
N GLU A 56 2.40 -10.19 19.23
CA GLU A 56 1.30 -11.14 19.44
C GLU A 56 0.21 -10.59 20.38
N ASP A 57 0.57 -9.73 21.33
CA ASP A 57 -0.37 -9.17 22.31
C ASP A 57 -1.23 -8.07 21.67
N LEU A 58 -0.63 -7.22 20.84
CA LEU A 58 -1.36 -6.21 20.06
C LEU A 58 -2.38 -6.87 19.12
N ASN A 59 -1.93 -7.86 18.33
CA ASN A 59 -2.81 -8.58 17.41
C ASN A 59 -3.93 -9.34 18.13
N ALA A 60 -3.63 -9.99 19.26
CA ALA A 60 -4.66 -10.67 20.04
C ALA A 60 -5.73 -9.72 20.61
N SER A 61 -5.36 -8.49 20.97
CA SER A 61 -6.31 -7.46 21.39
C SER A 61 -7.18 -6.97 20.23
N LEU A 62 -6.57 -6.67 19.07
CA LEU A 62 -7.27 -6.26 17.85
C LEU A 62 -8.28 -7.33 17.42
N ASP A 63 -7.86 -8.58 17.23
CA ASP A 63 -8.73 -9.70 16.81
C ASP A 63 -9.95 -9.84 17.73
N ARG A 64 -9.73 -9.75 19.05
CA ARG A 64 -10.83 -9.86 20.03
C ARG A 64 -11.79 -8.67 19.94
N LEU A 65 -11.27 -7.45 19.80
CA LEU A 65 -12.11 -6.26 19.70
C LEU A 65 -12.86 -6.22 18.36
N PHE A 66 -12.28 -6.73 17.28
CA PHE A 66 -12.96 -6.86 16.00
C PHE A 66 -14.27 -7.66 16.14
N ASP A 67 -14.22 -8.78 16.87
CA ASP A 67 -15.39 -9.63 17.12
C ASP A 67 -16.39 -9.05 18.13
N THR A 68 -15.95 -8.18 19.04
CA THR A 68 -16.73 -7.84 20.26
C THR A 68 -17.08 -6.36 20.41
N HIS A 69 -16.31 -5.44 19.82
CA HIS A 69 -16.46 -4.00 19.99
C HIS A 69 -15.78 -3.21 18.85
N ALA A 70 -16.43 -3.12 17.68
CA ALA A 70 -15.88 -2.50 16.46
C ALA A 70 -15.26 -1.10 16.67
N MET A 71 -15.93 -0.20 17.40
CA MET A 71 -15.40 1.15 17.61
C MET A 71 -14.11 1.18 18.44
N ALA A 72 -13.94 0.21 19.36
CA ALA A 72 -12.73 0.11 20.17
C ALA A 72 -11.60 -0.59 19.40
N HIS A 73 -11.96 -1.48 18.46
CA HIS A 73 -11.02 -2.02 17.50
C HIS A 73 -10.42 -0.90 16.66
N ASP A 74 -11.26 -0.03 16.10
CA ASP A 74 -10.81 1.07 15.25
C ASP A 74 -9.95 2.07 16.03
N ASP A 75 -10.39 2.47 17.23
CA ASP A 75 -9.60 3.33 18.13
C ASP A 75 -8.25 2.68 18.51
N LEU A 76 -8.21 1.36 18.74
CA LEU A 76 -6.96 0.66 19.02
C LEU A 76 -6.05 0.64 17.78
N ALA A 77 -6.60 0.29 16.62
CA ALA A 77 -5.85 0.22 15.35
C ALA A 77 -5.18 1.57 15.04
N ASP A 78 -5.94 2.67 15.16
CA ASP A 78 -5.43 4.03 14.97
C ASP A 78 -4.26 4.36 15.92
N ILE A 79 -4.36 3.94 17.19
CA ILE A 79 -3.28 4.17 18.17
C ILE A 79 -2.08 3.28 17.92
N VAL A 80 -2.26 2.01 17.54
CA VAL A 80 -1.14 1.12 17.19
C VAL A 80 -0.41 1.65 15.97
N GLU A 81 -1.11 2.00 14.90
CA GLU A 81 -0.49 2.62 13.71
C GLU A 81 0.25 3.90 14.08
N SER A 82 -0.39 4.80 14.84
CA SER A 82 0.21 6.07 15.26
C SER A 82 1.49 5.88 16.09
N GLN A 83 1.51 4.94 17.05
CA GLN A 83 2.71 4.66 17.83
C GLN A 83 3.77 3.92 17.02
N ALA A 84 3.39 3.12 16.02
CA ALA A 84 4.34 2.42 15.15
C ALA A 84 5.03 3.35 14.15
N GLU A 85 4.34 4.41 13.68
CA GLU A 85 4.87 5.32 12.67
C GLU A 85 5.30 6.69 13.20
N SER A 86 5.07 7.03 14.47
CA SER A 86 5.49 8.31 15.04
C SER A 86 6.03 8.21 16.47
N CYS A 87 6.95 9.11 16.83
CA CYS A 87 7.48 9.20 18.19
C CYS A 87 8.08 10.59 18.48
N ILE A 88 8.47 10.80 19.74
CA ILE A 88 9.23 11.98 20.17
C ILE A 88 10.66 11.56 20.43
N MET A 89 11.62 12.26 19.84
CA MET A 89 13.05 12.03 20.04
C MET A 89 13.74 13.28 20.57
N LEU A 90 14.66 13.10 21.54
CA LEU A 90 15.48 14.16 22.10
C LEU A 90 16.79 14.31 21.31
N ASP A 91 17.02 15.48 20.71
CA ASP A 91 18.31 15.83 20.10
C ASP A 91 18.84 17.13 20.70
N ARG A 92 20.07 17.08 21.26
CA ARG A 92 20.77 18.24 21.84
C ARG A 92 19.93 19.07 22.83
N GLY A 93 19.06 18.42 23.61
CA GLY A 93 18.22 19.07 24.62
C GLY A 93 16.90 19.65 24.10
N GLN A 94 16.52 19.35 22.85
CA GLN A 94 15.25 19.75 22.24
C GLN A 94 14.46 18.50 21.80
N ASP A 95 13.16 18.50 22.07
CA ASP A 95 12.24 17.48 21.59
C ASP A 95 11.89 17.70 20.11
N PHE A 96 11.92 16.61 19.34
CA PHE A 96 11.48 16.56 17.96
C PHE A 96 10.31 15.59 17.82
N ASP A 97 9.27 16.01 17.10
CA ASP A 97 8.25 15.09 16.59
C ASP A 97 8.82 14.42 15.35
N VAL A 98 8.82 13.09 15.35
CA VAL A 98 9.35 12.25 14.27
C VAL A 98 8.22 11.42 13.68
N LEU A 99 8.13 11.41 12.36
CA LEU A 99 7.13 10.66 11.59
C LEU A 99 7.82 9.83 10.51
N LEU A 100 7.51 8.54 10.46
CA LEU A 100 7.84 7.63 9.37
C LEU A 100 6.96 7.99 8.17
N ILE A 101 7.58 8.11 7.00
CA ILE A 101 6.90 8.44 5.76
C ILE A 101 7.19 7.42 4.67
N ALA A 102 6.26 7.32 3.73
CA ALA A 102 6.45 6.61 2.49
C ALA A 102 6.19 7.53 1.29
N VAL A 103 6.93 7.30 0.22
CA VAL A 103 6.75 7.94 -1.10
C VAL A 103 6.41 6.85 -2.10
N PRO A 104 5.12 6.59 -2.34
CA PRO A 104 4.71 5.54 -3.27
C PRO A 104 4.95 5.95 -4.72
N VAL A 105 5.25 4.97 -5.57
CA VAL A 105 5.40 5.11 -7.02
C VAL A 105 4.73 3.92 -7.67
N LEU A 106 3.59 4.16 -8.31
CA LEU A 106 2.93 3.14 -9.12
C LEU A 106 3.79 2.89 -10.35
N GLY A 107 3.97 1.63 -10.73
CA GLY A 107 4.80 1.23 -11.86
C GLY A 107 4.14 0.10 -12.64
N TRP A 108 4.31 0.11 -13.97
CA TRP A 108 3.98 -1.07 -14.78
C TRP A 108 5.03 -1.28 -15.87
N SER A 109 5.31 -2.54 -16.19
CA SER A 109 6.24 -2.92 -17.23
C SER A 109 5.92 -4.30 -17.79
N ARG A 110 6.32 -4.55 -19.04
CA ARG A 110 6.34 -5.90 -19.62
C ARG A 110 7.43 -6.78 -19.01
N PHE A 111 8.38 -6.17 -18.32
CA PHE A 111 9.45 -6.83 -17.59
C PHE A 111 9.23 -6.66 -16.08
N SER A 112 10.21 -7.08 -15.28
CA SER A 112 10.15 -6.86 -13.83
C SER A 112 10.27 -5.37 -13.48
N ILE A 113 9.38 -4.89 -12.62
CA ILE A 113 9.48 -3.55 -12.03
C ILE A 113 10.61 -3.60 -10.98
N PRO A 114 11.68 -2.80 -11.10
CA PRO A 114 12.83 -2.91 -10.22
C PRO A 114 12.51 -2.60 -8.75
N ALA A 115 13.07 -3.39 -7.84
CA ALA A 115 13.32 -3.02 -6.44
C ALA A 115 14.84 -3.03 -6.25
N ALA A 116 15.42 -1.89 -5.85
CA ALA A 116 16.86 -1.68 -6.01
C ALA A 116 17.42 -0.61 -5.07
N ALA A 117 18.72 -0.69 -4.82
CA ALA A 117 19.45 0.39 -4.15
C ALA A 117 19.37 1.69 -4.95
N ILE A 118 19.16 2.80 -4.24
CA ILE A 118 19.10 4.15 -4.81
C ILE A 118 20.50 4.77 -4.72
N PRO A 119 21.13 5.15 -5.85
CA PRO A 119 22.43 5.80 -5.81
C PRO A 119 22.41 7.09 -4.98
N GLN A 120 23.47 7.34 -4.21
CA GLN A 120 23.54 8.48 -3.27
C GLN A 120 23.17 9.83 -3.91
N GLY A 121 23.67 10.12 -5.11
CA GLY A 121 23.37 11.38 -5.81
C GLY A 121 21.88 11.53 -6.15
N LEU A 122 21.23 10.42 -6.47
CA LEU A 122 19.80 10.40 -6.73
C LEU A 122 18.98 10.54 -5.45
N LEU A 123 19.38 9.84 -4.38
CA LEU A 123 18.78 9.97 -3.06
C LEU A 123 18.79 11.42 -2.56
N GLN A 124 19.92 12.12 -2.73
CA GLN A 124 20.00 13.53 -2.36
C GLN A 124 19.07 14.41 -3.20
N THR A 125 18.91 14.10 -4.50
CA THR A 125 17.99 14.86 -5.37
C THR A 125 16.53 14.62 -4.95
N LEU A 126 16.16 13.38 -4.62
CA LEU A 126 14.85 13.05 -4.05
C LEU A 126 14.58 13.85 -2.77
N LYS A 127 15.54 13.87 -1.83
CA LYS A 127 15.43 14.66 -0.59
C LYS A 127 15.21 16.15 -0.86
N VAL A 128 15.95 16.73 -1.80
CA VAL A 128 15.80 18.14 -2.17
C VAL A 128 14.41 18.42 -2.73
N GLN A 129 13.89 17.56 -3.62
CA GLN A 129 12.57 17.76 -4.22
C GLN A 129 11.43 17.53 -3.22
N LEU A 130 11.54 16.53 -2.34
CA LEU A 130 10.59 16.31 -1.26
C LEU A 130 10.58 17.47 -0.26
N GLY A 131 11.76 17.96 0.13
CA GLY A 131 11.89 19.13 1.01
C GLY A 131 11.39 20.43 0.37
N ALA A 132 11.46 20.57 -0.95
CA ALA A 132 10.97 21.74 -1.66
C ALA A 132 9.44 21.77 -1.78
N HIS A 133 8.80 20.62 -2.03
CA HIS A 133 7.40 20.58 -2.46
C HIS A 133 6.44 19.89 -1.48
N VAL A 134 6.95 19.04 -0.57
CA VAL A 134 6.12 18.17 0.26
C VAL A 134 6.30 18.43 1.75
N PHE A 135 7.54 18.50 2.23
CA PHE A 135 7.81 18.67 3.67
C PHE A 135 7.84 20.15 4.09
N ALA A 136 7.55 20.39 5.36
CA ALA A 136 7.60 21.72 5.94
C ALA A 136 9.03 22.29 5.96
N ALA A 137 9.13 23.62 5.99
CA ALA A 137 10.41 24.30 6.03
C ALA A 137 11.18 23.96 7.31
N GLY A 138 12.44 23.56 7.15
CA GLY A 138 13.29 23.20 8.28
C GLY A 138 13.09 21.78 8.82
N ALA A 139 12.23 20.97 8.20
CA ALA A 139 12.15 19.54 8.49
C ALA A 139 13.49 18.85 8.20
N ARG A 140 13.95 18.05 9.16
CA ARG A 140 15.11 17.17 8.97
C ARG A 140 14.63 15.85 8.40
N VAL A 141 15.27 15.38 7.34
CA VAL A 141 14.81 14.21 6.58
C VAL A 141 15.95 13.21 6.41
N ALA A 142 15.63 11.95 6.69
CA ALA A 142 16.43 10.81 6.27
C ALA A 142 15.58 9.90 5.37
N LEU A 143 16.20 9.38 4.33
CA LEU A 143 15.61 8.35 3.47
C LEU A 143 16.42 7.06 3.61
N ALA A 144 15.77 5.92 3.40
CA ALA A 144 16.47 4.68 3.10
C ALA A 144 17.00 4.74 1.65
N ASP A 145 18.24 4.30 1.43
CA ASP A 145 18.88 4.26 0.11
C ASP A 145 18.40 3.08 -0.74
N TYR A 146 17.12 2.76 -0.68
CA TYR A 146 16.51 1.61 -1.35
C TYR A 146 15.07 1.89 -1.79
N LEU A 147 14.73 1.36 -2.97
CA LEU A 147 13.40 1.40 -3.55
C LEU A 147 12.71 0.05 -3.31
N TYR A 148 11.76 0.05 -2.37
CA TYR A 148 11.11 -1.15 -1.85
C TYR A 148 9.95 -1.62 -2.73
N SER A 149 9.77 -2.93 -2.85
CA SER A 149 8.51 -3.57 -3.25
C SER A 149 7.58 -3.74 -2.04
N PRO A 150 6.26 -3.99 -2.20
CA PRO A 150 5.36 -4.22 -1.07
C PRO A 150 5.83 -5.38 -0.18
N ASP A 151 6.27 -6.49 -0.80
CA ASP A 151 6.82 -7.69 -0.13
C ASP A 151 8.11 -7.42 0.71
N GLN A 152 8.71 -6.23 0.58
CA GLN A 152 9.94 -5.84 1.27
C GLN A 152 9.69 -4.78 2.36
N LEU A 153 8.45 -4.33 2.52
CA LEU A 153 8.07 -3.43 3.61
C LEU A 153 7.98 -4.18 4.95
N PRO A 154 8.03 -3.47 6.09
CA PRO A 154 7.68 -4.05 7.38
C PRO A 154 6.33 -4.80 7.37
N HIS A 155 6.31 -6.01 7.91
CA HIS A 155 5.12 -6.88 7.94
C HIS A 155 4.39 -6.84 9.29
N SER A 156 4.89 -6.06 10.25
CA SER A 156 4.35 -5.96 11.60
C SER A 156 4.47 -4.54 12.16
N PHE A 157 3.69 -4.24 13.21
CA PHE A 157 3.77 -2.95 13.88
C PHE A 157 5.13 -2.76 14.57
N VAL A 158 5.67 -3.82 15.18
CA VAL A 158 7.01 -3.80 15.78
C VAL A 158 8.09 -3.53 14.75
N GLU A 159 8.05 -4.16 13.57
CA GLU A 159 9.03 -3.89 12.50
C GLU A 159 8.92 -2.44 11.97
N THR A 160 7.69 -1.93 11.85
CA THR A 160 7.42 -0.53 11.45
C THR A 160 8.01 0.44 12.47
N TRP A 161 7.77 0.20 13.76
CA TRP A 161 8.35 0.98 14.86
C TRP A 161 9.88 0.93 14.86
N GLN A 162 10.48 -0.24 14.66
CA GLN A 162 11.95 -0.37 14.58
C GLN A 162 12.54 0.42 13.39
N LEU A 163 11.84 0.45 12.26
CA LEU A 163 12.24 1.22 11.09
C LEU A 163 12.14 2.73 11.36
N LEU A 164 11.05 3.18 12.00
CA LEU A 164 10.90 4.55 12.52
C LEU A 164 12.07 4.94 13.42
N GLN A 165 12.43 4.11 14.40
CA GLN A 165 13.52 4.43 15.34
C GLN A 165 14.85 4.65 14.60
N LYS A 166 15.17 3.80 13.61
CA LYS A 166 16.40 3.89 12.82
C LYS A 166 16.42 5.14 11.93
N LEU A 167 15.35 5.37 11.17
CA LEU A 167 15.26 6.51 10.25
C LEU A 167 15.14 7.84 11.01
N GLY A 168 14.41 7.87 12.12
CA GLY A 168 14.31 9.05 12.99
C GLY A 168 15.66 9.48 13.54
N ALA A 169 16.44 8.53 14.07
CA ALA A 169 17.80 8.80 14.52
C ALA A 169 18.70 9.29 13.38
N ALA A 170 18.59 8.71 12.18
CA ALA A 170 19.32 9.16 11.00
C ALA A 170 18.95 10.60 10.59
N ALA A 171 17.66 10.95 10.62
CA ALA A 171 17.17 12.28 10.29
C ALA A 171 17.74 13.33 11.25
N LEU A 172 17.79 13.03 12.55
CA LEU A 172 18.38 13.92 13.55
C LEU A 172 19.90 14.04 13.41
N ALA A 173 20.58 12.95 13.03
CA ALA A 173 22.02 12.94 12.77
C ALA A 173 22.41 13.60 11.43
N GLY A 174 21.44 13.87 10.54
CA GLY A 174 21.68 14.43 9.22
C GLY A 174 22.30 13.43 8.23
N CYS A 175 22.06 12.13 8.42
CA CYS A 175 22.46 11.07 7.51
C CYS A 175 21.25 10.32 6.96
N ASP A 176 21.50 9.39 6.03
CA ASP A 176 20.49 8.51 5.43
C ASP A 176 20.70 7.07 5.93
N LEU A 177 19.64 6.26 5.86
CA LEU A 177 19.73 4.84 6.25
C LEU A 177 20.26 4.03 5.07
N SER A 178 21.35 3.29 5.31
CA SER A 178 21.86 2.35 4.31
C SER A 178 21.24 0.97 4.47
N VAL A 179 20.74 0.43 3.38
CA VAL A 179 20.02 -0.83 3.30
C VAL A 179 20.89 -1.86 2.59
N ASP A 180 21.04 -3.03 3.21
CA ASP A 180 21.70 -4.16 2.57
C ASP A 180 20.77 -4.80 1.53
N ALA A 181 20.88 -4.35 0.29
CA ALA A 181 20.10 -4.86 -0.84
C ALA A 181 20.27 -6.38 -1.04
N ALA A 182 21.40 -6.98 -0.66
CA ALA A 182 21.61 -8.43 -0.79
C ALA A 182 20.82 -9.25 0.24
N SER A 183 20.37 -8.62 1.33
CA SER A 183 19.55 -9.25 2.36
C SER A 183 18.05 -9.19 2.06
N MET A 184 17.64 -8.43 1.03
CA MET A 184 16.24 -8.27 0.68
C MET A 184 15.68 -9.52 -0.01
N PRO A 185 14.44 -9.93 0.32
CA PRO A 185 13.79 -11.05 -0.35
C PRO A 185 13.55 -10.74 -1.83
N GLU A 186 13.53 -11.80 -2.65
CA GLU A 186 13.12 -11.68 -4.05
C GLU A 186 11.66 -11.21 -4.13
N THR A 187 11.39 -10.32 -5.09
CA THR A 187 10.07 -9.74 -5.29
C THR A 187 9.28 -10.53 -6.31
N ASN A 188 7.99 -10.65 -6.10
CA ASN A 188 7.09 -11.21 -7.11
C ASN A 188 7.09 -10.37 -8.39
N ARG A 189 6.80 -11.02 -9.52
CA ARG A 189 6.73 -10.36 -10.83
C ARG A 189 5.27 -10.08 -11.17
N PHE A 190 4.88 -8.82 -11.04
CA PHE A 190 3.58 -8.34 -11.48
C PHE A 190 3.73 -7.40 -12.68
N LEU A 191 2.70 -7.38 -13.53
CA LEU A 191 2.60 -6.44 -14.64
C LEU A 191 2.59 -4.99 -14.14
N SER A 192 1.83 -4.76 -13.06
CA SER A 192 1.62 -3.48 -12.41
C SER A 192 1.79 -3.68 -10.91
N ASP A 193 2.59 -2.85 -10.27
CA ASP A 193 2.91 -2.92 -8.84
C ASP A 193 3.37 -1.56 -8.31
N THR A 194 3.46 -1.42 -6.99
CA THR A 194 3.90 -0.20 -6.33
C THR A 194 5.34 -0.32 -5.86
N ARG A 195 6.10 0.76 -5.94
CA ARG A 195 7.41 0.90 -5.30
C ARG A 195 7.37 2.00 -4.24
N TYR A 196 8.18 1.87 -3.21
CA TYR A 196 8.19 2.82 -2.10
C TYR A 196 9.61 3.32 -1.81
N VAL A 197 9.74 4.63 -1.64
CA VAL A 197 10.88 5.19 -0.89
C VAL A 197 10.40 5.42 0.53
N ILE A 198 11.10 4.85 1.51
CA ILE A 198 10.76 4.99 2.93
C ILE A 198 11.74 5.96 3.59
N GLY A 199 11.23 6.78 4.51
CA GLY A 199 12.04 7.77 5.22
C GLY A 199 11.43 8.16 6.56
N ALA A 200 12.11 9.06 7.26
CA ALA A 200 11.53 9.76 8.40
C ALA A 200 11.77 11.26 8.27
N LEU A 201 10.77 12.02 8.71
CA LEU A 201 10.87 13.46 8.92
C LEU A 201 10.89 13.76 10.41
N ALA A 202 11.68 14.75 10.81
CA ALA A 202 11.78 15.23 12.18
C ALA A 202 11.69 16.76 12.22
N VAL A 203 10.80 17.28 13.06
CA VAL A 203 10.60 18.72 13.26
C VAL A 203 10.63 19.03 14.75
N PRO A 204 11.07 20.24 15.16
CA PRO A 204 10.89 20.65 16.55
C PRO A 204 9.44 20.45 16.99
N ARG A 205 9.27 19.94 18.21
CA ARG A 205 7.95 19.53 18.71
C ARG A 205 6.89 20.62 18.54
N GLY A 206 5.75 20.23 17.96
CA GLY A 206 4.60 21.08 17.69
C GLY A 206 4.70 21.95 16.43
N LEU A 207 5.73 21.77 15.60
CA LEU A 207 5.85 22.46 14.31
C LEU A 207 5.22 21.65 13.16
N PRO A 208 4.84 22.31 12.04
CA PRO A 208 4.34 21.66 10.84
C PRO A 208 5.26 20.54 10.33
N LEU A 209 4.69 19.39 9.94
CA LEU A 209 5.41 18.27 9.32
C LEU A 209 5.48 18.41 7.80
N PHE A 210 4.35 18.79 7.20
CA PHE A 210 4.19 18.94 5.76
C PHE A 210 3.96 20.38 5.35
N ARG A 211 4.23 20.69 4.08
CA ARG A 211 4.11 22.04 3.51
C ARG A 211 2.69 22.61 3.64
N TRP A 212 1.66 21.78 3.43
CA TRP A 212 0.25 22.19 3.59
C TRP A 212 -0.20 22.32 5.05
N ASN A 213 0.68 22.09 6.03
CA ASN A 213 0.43 22.41 7.44
C ASN A 213 0.96 23.80 7.82
N GLU A 214 1.74 24.44 6.95
CA GLU A 214 2.25 25.79 7.17
C GLU A 214 1.16 26.84 6.95
N GLU A 215 1.41 28.09 7.39
CA GLU A 215 0.47 29.20 7.19
C GLU A 215 0.40 29.66 5.71
N ASP A 216 1.37 29.25 4.89
CA ASP A 216 1.28 29.46 3.45
C ASP A 216 0.11 28.62 2.91
N LYS A 217 -0.76 29.21 2.08
CA LYS A 217 -2.02 28.55 1.64
C LYS A 217 -1.78 27.41 0.65
N SER A 218 -0.67 26.69 0.77
CA SER A 218 -0.35 25.50 -0.01
C SER A 218 -1.34 24.39 0.32
N THR A 219 -1.82 23.69 -0.70
CA THR A 219 -2.70 22.54 -0.55
C THR A 219 -1.99 21.26 -0.97
N ARG A 220 -2.52 20.10 -0.56
CA ARG A 220 -2.00 18.79 -0.99
C ARG A 220 -1.99 18.65 -2.50
N GLU A 221 -2.99 19.18 -3.20
CA GLU A 221 -3.07 19.16 -4.66
C GLU A 221 -1.96 19.98 -5.31
N THR A 222 -1.68 21.17 -4.77
CA THR A 222 -0.58 22.01 -5.28
C THR A 222 0.78 21.37 -5.01
N ALA A 223 0.97 20.76 -3.84
CA ALA A 223 2.18 20.02 -3.48
C ALA A 223 2.38 18.82 -4.41
N LEU A 224 1.34 18.01 -4.65
CA LEU A 224 1.38 16.88 -5.56
C LEU A 224 1.72 17.33 -6.98
N LYS A 225 1.11 18.41 -7.48
CA LYS A 225 1.41 18.93 -8.82
C LYS A 225 2.89 19.30 -8.97
N GLU A 226 3.47 20.00 -8.00
CA GLU A 226 4.88 20.39 -8.06
C GLU A 226 5.83 19.20 -7.84
N TRP A 227 5.46 18.27 -6.96
CA TRP A 227 6.16 17.00 -6.76
C TRP A 227 6.19 16.16 -8.04
N LEU A 228 5.07 16.01 -8.73
CA LEU A 228 5.01 15.32 -10.03
C LEU A 228 5.86 16.04 -11.09
N ARG A 229 5.87 17.37 -11.09
CA ARG A 229 6.61 18.16 -12.08
C ARG A 229 8.12 18.10 -11.90
N GLN A 230 8.60 18.16 -10.66
CA GLN A 230 10.03 18.35 -10.36
C GLN A 230 10.67 17.15 -9.65
N GLY A 231 9.89 16.41 -8.88
CA GLY A 231 10.33 15.21 -8.16
C GLY A 231 10.27 13.95 -9.02
N ALA A 232 9.18 13.73 -9.75
CA ALA A 232 8.98 12.50 -10.52
C ALA A 232 10.13 12.11 -11.47
N PRO A 233 10.79 13.05 -12.19
CA PRO A 233 11.93 12.72 -13.05
C PRO A 233 13.10 12.04 -12.33
N CYS A 234 13.16 12.10 -11.00
CA CYS A 234 14.17 11.36 -10.21
C CYS A 234 13.98 9.84 -10.32
N PHE A 235 12.79 9.33 -10.62
CA PHE A 235 12.57 7.89 -10.70
C PHE A 235 12.97 7.28 -12.05
N GLU A 236 13.14 8.08 -13.10
CA GLU A 236 13.48 7.62 -14.46
C GLU A 236 14.70 6.67 -14.49
N PRO A 237 15.83 6.95 -13.80
CA PRO A 237 16.98 6.05 -13.82
C PRO A 237 16.76 4.75 -13.03
N LEU A 238 15.82 4.73 -12.08
CA LEU A 238 15.49 3.56 -11.25
C LEU A 238 14.45 2.66 -11.93
N LEU A 239 13.56 3.26 -12.72
CA LEU A 239 12.40 2.61 -13.35
C LEU A 239 12.52 2.63 -14.87
N THR A 240 13.74 2.56 -15.40
CA THR A 240 13.99 2.55 -16.85
C THR A 240 13.22 1.41 -17.51
N GLY A 241 12.44 1.73 -18.55
CA GLY A 241 11.58 0.75 -19.24
C GLY A 241 10.28 0.41 -18.51
N CYS A 242 9.95 1.13 -17.43
CA CYS A 242 8.65 1.11 -16.79
C CYS A 242 7.90 2.41 -17.10
N ALA A 243 6.58 2.32 -17.25
CA ALA A 243 5.75 3.49 -17.02
C ALA A 243 5.53 3.62 -15.51
N TYR A 244 5.56 4.84 -14.99
CA TYR A 244 5.42 5.08 -13.56
C TYR A 244 4.69 6.38 -13.23
N GLN A 245 4.09 6.42 -12.04
CA GLN A 245 3.39 7.56 -11.48
C GLN A 245 3.67 7.65 -9.98
N PRO A 246 4.50 8.61 -9.54
CA PRO A 246 4.68 8.89 -8.12
C PRO A 246 3.39 9.42 -7.49
N LEU A 247 3.15 9.05 -6.23
CA LEU A 247 2.10 9.61 -5.40
C LEU A 247 2.70 10.65 -4.43
N LEU A 248 1.83 11.38 -3.74
CA LEU A 248 2.28 12.32 -2.72
C LEU A 248 2.86 11.54 -1.54
N ALA A 249 3.98 11.99 -0.99
CA ALA A 249 4.50 11.41 0.25
C ALA A 249 3.58 11.77 1.43
N ASP A 250 3.41 10.83 2.34
CA ASP A 250 2.54 10.98 3.51
C ASP A 250 3.09 10.16 4.70
N ALA A 251 2.40 10.22 5.84
CA ALA A 251 2.58 9.26 6.92
C ALA A 251 2.53 7.83 6.38
N TYR A 252 3.39 6.94 6.88
CA TYR A 252 3.62 5.60 6.33
C TYR A 252 2.33 4.82 6.04
N HIS A 253 1.46 4.64 7.03
CA HIS A 253 0.22 3.87 6.88
C HIS A 253 -0.78 4.57 5.94
N ALA A 254 -0.87 5.90 6.00
CA ALA A 254 -1.73 6.68 5.11
C ALA A 254 -1.26 6.61 3.65
N ALA A 255 0.05 6.69 3.41
CA ALA A 255 0.67 6.58 2.09
C ALA A 255 0.47 5.18 1.49
N CYS A 256 0.61 4.11 2.29
CA CYS A 256 0.32 2.74 1.85
C CYS A 256 -1.15 2.59 1.44
N ARG A 257 -2.10 3.02 2.28
CA ARG A 257 -3.54 2.99 1.93
C ARG A 257 -3.86 3.79 0.66
N ALA A 258 -3.25 4.96 0.50
CA ALA A 258 -3.42 5.78 -0.70
C ALA A 258 -2.86 5.09 -1.95
N ALA A 259 -1.73 4.38 -1.81
CA ALA A 259 -1.13 3.60 -2.88
C ALA A 259 -1.99 2.39 -3.26
N ASP A 260 -2.51 1.65 -2.29
CA ASP A 260 -3.42 0.52 -2.54
C ASP A 260 -4.64 1.00 -3.32
N SER A 261 -5.29 2.08 -2.86
CA SER A 261 -6.42 2.69 -3.54
C SER A 261 -6.09 3.11 -4.98
N ALA A 262 -4.96 3.79 -5.19
CA ALA A 262 -4.55 4.28 -6.50
C ALA A 262 -4.02 3.18 -7.44
N SER A 263 -3.55 2.05 -6.90
CA SER A 263 -3.04 0.93 -7.67
C SER A 263 -4.14 0.21 -8.46
N ARG A 264 -5.37 0.16 -7.92
CA ARG A 264 -6.53 -0.50 -8.54
C ARG A 264 -6.87 0.08 -9.93
N PRO A 265 -7.11 1.40 -10.11
CA PRO A 265 -7.31 1.96 -11.44
C PRO A 265 -6.04 1.93 -12.29
N TYR A 266 -4.86 2.03 -11.68
CA TYR A 266 -3.59 1.99 -12.40
C TYR A 266 -3.33 0.62 -13.05
N SER A 267 -3.68 -0.48 -12.38
CA SER A 267 -3.51 -1.85 -12.89
C SER A 267 -4.43 -2.13 -14.09
N LEU A 268 -5.66 -1.61 -14.10
CA LEU A 268 -6.54 -1.69 -15.28
C LEU A 268 -5.96 -0.92 -16.47
N ASN A 269 -5.47 0.30 -16.25
CA ASN A 269 -4.83 1.09 -17.30
C ASN A 269 -3.58 0.38 -17.86
N ALA A 270 -2.76 -0.17 -16.96
CA ALA A 270 -1.57 -0.94 -17.32
C ALA A 270 -1.92 -2.18 -18.14
N SER A 271 -3.00 -2.89 -17.78
CA SER A 271 -3.48 -4.09 -18.46
C SER A 271 -3.91 -3.81 -19.90
N VAL A 272 -4.67 -2.73 -20.11
CA VAL A 272 -5.07 -2.31 -21.45
C VAL A 272 -3.86 -1.90 -22.27
N ALA A 273 -2.96 -1.07 -21.72
CA ALA A 273 -1.75 -0.66 -22.41
C ALA A 273 -0.82 -1.84 -22.75
N PHE A 274 -0.72 -2.82 -21.85
CA PHE A 274 -0.01 -4.07 -22.06
C PHE A 274 -0.58 -4.86 -23.23
N LEU A 275 -1.89 -5.09 -23.25
CA LEU A 275 -2.56 -5.83 -24.33
C LEU A 275 -2.43 -5.11 -25.67
N GLN A 276 -2.63 -3.79 -25.70
CA GLN A 276 -2.43 -3.00 -26.92
C GLN A 276 -1.01 -3.14 -27.48
N ALA A 277 0.00 -3.02 -26.61
CA ALA A 277 1.40 -3.16 -27.00
C ALA A 277 1.77 -4.58 -27.43
N THR A 278 1.12 -5.59 -26.83
CA THR A 278 1.41 -7.01 -27.04
C THR A 278 0.74 -7.57 -28.29
N LEU A 279 -0.51 -7.19 -28.53
CA LEU A 279 -1.33 -7.67 -29.66
C LEU A 279 -1.20 -6.76 -30.89
N GLY A 280 -0.70 -5.53 -30.73
CA GLY A 280 -0.68 -4.53 -31.80
C GLY A 280 -2.07 -3.97 -32.13
N GLU A 281 -3.01 -4.09 -31.20
CA GLU A 281 -4.40 -3.68 -31.37
C GLU A 281 -4.72 -2.37 -30.61
N SER A 282 -5.75 -1.67 -31.08
CA SER A 282 -6.32 -0.53 -30.36
C SER A 282 -7.29 -1.00 -29.28
N ALA A 283 -7.48 -0.17 -28.24
CA ALA A 283 -8.37 -0.50 -27.13
C ALA A 283 -9.83 -0.77 -27.56
N ASP A 284 -10.28 -0.30 -28.72
CA ASP A 284 -11.63 -0.57 -29.21
C ASP A 284 -11.81 -1.94 -29.89
N ASN A 285 -10.72 -2.68 -30.08
CA ASN A 285 -10.73 -4.09 -30.46
C ASN A 285 -10.59 -5.02 -29.23
N LEU A 286 -10.50 -4.45 -28.03
CA LEU A 286 -10.46 -5.20 -26.79
C LEU A 286 -11.82 -5.09 -26.06
N ARG A 287 -12.10 -6.07 -25.20
CA ARG A 287 -13.22 -6.06 -24.27
C ARG A 287 -12.75 -6.32 -22.84
N ALA A 288 -13.56 -5.88 -21.89
CA ALA A 288 -13.41 -6.22 -20.48
C ALA A 288 -14.74 -6.75 -19.91
N ILE A 289 -14.67 -7.88 -19.20
CA ILE A 289 -15.80 -8.45 -18.45
C ILE A 289 -15.51 -8.30 -16.96
N VAL A 290 -16.44 -7.72 -16.22
CA VAL A 290 -16.35 -7.50 -14.77
C VAL A 290 -17.33 -8.43 -14.06
N GLY A 291 -16.86 -9.15 -13.04
CA GLY A 291 -17.68 -10.02 -12.22
C GLY A 291 -17.35 -9.91 -10.73
N GLY A 292 -18.36 -9.99 -9.88
CA GLY A 292 -18.20 -10.03 -8.42
C GLY A 292 -18.02 -11.45 -7.90
N PHE A 293 -16.95 -11.71 -7.15
CA PHE A 293 -16.57 -13.02 -6.63
C PHE A 293 -16.86 -13.13 -5.13
N HIS A 294 -17.56 -14.20 -4.74
CA HIS A 294 -18.13 -14.37 -3.41
C HIS A 294 -17.69 -15.71 -2.80
N ASP A 295 -17.32 -15.68 -1.52
CA ASP A 295 -17.35 -16.86 -0.64
C ASP A 295 -18.61 -16.80 0.23
N LYS A 296 -18.52 -16.17 1.41
CA LYS A 296 -19.70 -15.92 2.27
C LYS A 296 -20.34 -14.55 2.02
N ARG A 297 -19.56 -13.64 1.46
CA ARG A 297 -19.88 -12.26 1.07
C ARG A 297 -19.08 -11.96 -0.20
N LEU A 298 -19.35 -10.83 -0.83
CA LEU A 298 -18.45 -10.29 -1.85
C LEU A 298 -17.05 -10.10 -1.26
N GLU A 299 -16.07 -10.77 -1.87
CA GLU A 299 -14.67 -10.69 -1.46
C GLU A 299 -13.90 -9.73 -2.38
N GLU A 300 -14.13 -9.83 -3.70
CA GLU A 300 -13.43 -9.00 -4.69
C GLU A 300 -14.20 -8.93 -6.03
N TYR A 301 -13.79 -8.01 -6.89
CA TYR A 301 -14.14 -8.04 -8.30
C TYR A 301 -12.98 -8.61 -9.12
N ARG A 302 -13.30 -9.33 -10.19
CA ARG A 302 -12.31 -9.75 -11.18
C ARG A 302 -12.70 -9.27 -12.55
N ILE A 303 -11.69 -8.82 -13.29
CA ILE A 303 -11.84 -8.27 -14.63
C ILE A 303 -11.08 -9.16 -15.60
N GLY A 304 -11.80 -9.82 -16.51
CA GLY A 304 -11.22 -10.56 -17.62
C GLY A 304 -11.11 -9.68 -18.85
N PHE A 305 -9.95 -9.70 -19.52
CA PHE A 305 -9.68 -8.95 -20.76
C PHE A 305 -9.45 -9.91 -21.92
N GLY A 306 -9.97 -9.58 -23.09
CA GLY A 306 -9.75 -10.35 -24.31
C GLY A 306 -10.12 -9.57 -25.58
N PRO A 307 -10.09 -10.22 -26.75
CA PRO A 307 -10.43 -9.58 -28.02
C PRO A 307 -11.94 -9.30 -28.08
N ARG A 308 -12.37 -8.30 -28.85
CA ARG A 308 -13.77 -7.87 -28.86
C ARG A 308 -14.77 -8.98 -29.23
N ASP A 309 -14.42 -9.81 -30.20
CA ASP A 309 -15.35 -10.71 -30.89
C ASP A 309 -15.16 -12.21 -30.57
N GLU A 310 -14.34 -12.56 -29.58
CA GLU A 310 -14.13 -13.95 -29.15
C GLU A 310 -14.26 -14.06 -27.63
N ASP A 311 -14.57 -15.24 -27.09
CA ASP A 311 -14.81 -15.41 -25.65
C ASP A 311 -13.56 -15.69 -24.80
N VAL A 312 -12.39 -15.83 -25.44
CA VAL A 312 -11.12 -16.05 -24.76
C VAL A 312 -10.73 -14.89 -23.84
N ILE A 313 -10.05 -15.21 -22.73
CA ILE A 313 -9.48 -14.25 -21.78
C ILE A 313 -7.95 -14.32 -21.87
N TYR A 314 -7.33 -13.22 -22.26
CA TYR A 314 -5.88 -13.10 -22.41
C TYR A 314 -5.19 -12.62 -21.14
N HIS A 315 -5.84 -11.73 -20.40
CA HIS A 315 -5.30 -11.16 -19.18
C HIS A 315 -6.41 -10.96 -18.16
N GLY A 316 -6.05 -10.95 -16.89
CA GLY A 316 -7.01 -10.75 -15.81
C GLY A 316 -6.45 -9.89 -14.70
N VAL A 317 -7.32 -9.06 -14.12
CA VAL A 317 -6.99 -8.21 -12.97
C VAL A 317 -7.94 -8.51 -11.83
N VAL A 318 -7.39 -8.66 -10.63
CA VAL A 318 -8.15 -8.68 -9.39
C VAL A 318 -8.27 -7.26 -8.86
N TRP A 319 -9.49 -6.85 -8.54
CA TRP A 319 -9.81 -5.59 -7.89
C TRP A 319 -10.28 -5.89 -6.47
N PRO A 320 -9.39 -5.77 -5.46
CA PRO A 320 -9.76 -6.01 -4.07
C PRO A 320 -10.67 -4.89 -3.54
N LEU A 321 -11.56 -5.28 -2.63
CA LEU A 321 -12.31 -4.33 -1.81
C LEU A 321 -11.39 -3.75 -0.73
N LEU A 322 -11.45 -2.44 -0.53
CA LEU A 322 -10.63 -1.72 0.44
C LEU A 322 -11.49 -1.10 1.55
N GLY A 323 -11.02 -1.23 2.80
CA GLY A 323 -11.66 -0.60 3.96
C GLY A 323 -13.07 -1.12 4.19
N ILE A 324 -14.05 -0.21 4.13
CA ILE A 324 -15.47 -0.51 4.38
C ILE A 324 -16.25 -0.85 3.10
N GLU A 325 -15.58 -0.93 1.95
CA GLU A 325 -16.22 -1.29 0.69
C GLU A 325 -16.85 -2.68 0.80
N ASP A 326 -18.11 -2.78 0.35
CA ASP A 326 -18.91 -4.00 0.39
C ASP A 326 -19.90 -4.02 -0.80
N GLU A 327 -20.83 -4.99 -0.79
CA GLU A 327 -21.87 -5.17 -1.81
C GLU A 327 -22.76 -3.94 -2.04
N THR A 328 -22.82 -3.01 -1.09
CA THR A 328 -23.62 -1.78 -1.20
C THR A 328 -22.87 -0.62 -1.83
N THR A 329 -21.55 -0.76 -1.99
CA THR A 329 -20.70 0.24 -2.61
C THR A 329 -20.69 0.08 -4.14
N ASP A 330 -20.81 1.17 -4.89
CA ASP A 330 -20.79 1.15 -6.37
C ASP A 330 -19.37 0.96 -6.93
N VAL A 331 -18.72 -0.14 -6.55
CA VAL A 331 -17.37 -0.50 -7.01
C VAL A 331 -17.39 -0.89 -8.49
N ALA A 332 -18.44 -1.59 -8.94
CA ALA A 332 -18.60 -1.95 -10.34
C ALA A 332 -18.69 -0.72 -11.26
N GLY A 333 -19.42 0.33 -10.86
CA GLY A 333 -19.48 1.60 -11.58
C GLY A 333 -18.14 2.34 -11.61
N GLU A 334 -17.34 2.26 -10.53
CA GLU A 334 -15.96 2.78 -10.53
C GLU A 334 -15.08 2.04 -11.54
N ILE A 335 -15.07 0.71 -11.51
CA ILE A 335 -14.32 -0.15 -12.44
C ILE A 335 -14.71 0.18 -13.89
N GLU A 336 -16.01 0.23 -14.19
CA GLU A 336 -16.51 0.57 -15.53
C GLU A 336 -16.03 1.95 -15.98
N SER A 337 -16.11 2.95 -15.09
CA SER A 337 -15.66 4.32 -15.36
C SER A 337 -14.16 4.37 -15.69
N VAL A 338 -13.33 3.62 -14.97
CA VAL A 338 -11.89 3.51 -15.24
C VAL A 338 -11.65 2.84 -16.59
N LEU A 339 -12.25 1.68 -16.84
CA LEU A 339 -12.09 0.93 -18.10
C LEU A 339 -12.50 1.79 -19.30
N ARG A 340 -13.63 2.50 -19.24
CA ARG A 340 -14.06 3.39 -20.33
C ARG A 340 -13.08 4.53 -20.59
N LYS A 341 -12.39 5.06 -19.57
CA LYS A 341 -11.35 6.10 -19.73
C LYS A 341 -10.09 5.57 -20.45
N THR A 342 -9.85 4.26 -20.46
CA THR A 342 -8.75 3.66 -21.25
C THR A 342 -9.04 3.62 -22.76
N GLY A 343 -10.29 3.87 -23.17
CA GLY A 343 -10.73 3.78 -24.56
C GLY A 343 -11.43 2.47 -24.91
N LEU A 344 -11.56 1.52 -23.96
CA LEU A 344 -12.42 0.34 -24.11
C LEU A 344 -13.88 0.77 -24.37
N LYS A 345 -14.46 0.24 -25.44
CA LYS A 345 -15.87 0.47 -25.80
C LYS A 345 -16.78 -0.61 -25.24
N GLU A 346 -16.32 -1.86 -25.30
CA GLU A 346 -17.02 -3.03 -24.79
C GLU A 346 -16.56 -3.32 -23.36
N VAL A 347 -17.37 -2.87 -22.40
CA VAL A 347 -17.23 -3.18 -20.98
C VAL A 347 -18.55 -3.78 -20.51
N THR A 348 -18.52 -5.03 -20.05
CA THR A 348 -19.69 -5.76 -19.60
C THR A 348 -19.55 -6.09 -18.13
N VAL A 349 -20.47 -5.59 -17.31
CA VAL A 349 -20.60 -5.98 -15.90
C VAL A 349 -21.64 -7.08 -15.81
N LEU A 350 -21.27 -8.20 -15.20
CA LEU A 350 -22.17 -9.33 -15.02
C LEU A 350 -22.81 -9.29 -13.63
N ASP A 351 -24.13 -9.38 -13.60
CA ASP A 351 -24.92 -9.33 -12.35
C ASP A 351 -24.86 -10.63 -11.53
N GLN A 352 -24.29 -11.69 -12.09
CA GLN A 352 -24.19 -12.98 -11.42
C GLN A 352 -23.09 -12.99 -10.35
N GLN A 353 -23.31 -13.78 -9.30
CA GLN A 353 -22.31 -14.01 -8.26
C GLN A 353 -21.41 -15.17 -8.67
N PHE A 354 -20.12 -14.89 -8.85
CA PHE A 354 -19.13 -15.91 -9.16
C PHE A 354 -18.58 -16.55 -7.87
N PRO A 355 -18.26 -17.85 -7.90
CA PRO A 355 -17.59 -18.50 -6.76
C PRO A 355 -16.15 -17.97 -6.60
N TYR A 356 -15.71 -17.72 -5.37
CA TYR A 356 -14.34 -17.33 -5.06
C TYR A 356 -13.36 -18.51 -5.21
N GLU A 357 -13.01 -18.83 -6.46
CA GLU A 357 -12.20 -20.01 -6.81
C GLU A 357 -10.91 -19.65 -7.55
N PHE A 358 -9.96 -20.59 -7.55
CA PHE A 358 -8.64 -20.46 -8.15
C PHE A 358 -8.37 -21.71 -9.00
N CYS A 359 -7.46 -21.59 -9.97
CA CYS A 359 -7.04 -22.72 -10.78
C CYS A 359 -6.35 -23.78 -9.90
N ASP A 360 -6.81 -25.03 -9.98
CA ASP A 360 -6.27 -26.15 -9.20
C ASP A 360 -4.80 -26.49 -9.55
N ASP A 361 -4.36 -26.16 -10.78
CA ASP A 361 -3.03 -26.53 -11.28
C ASP A 361 -1.95 -25.49 -10.89
N CYS A 362 -2.25 -24.20 -11.00
CA CYS A 362 -1.27 -23.13 -10.80
C CYS A 362 -1.60 -22.17 -9.63
N GLY A 363 -2.81 -22.25 -9.06
CA GLY A 363 -3.27 -21.37 -7.99
C GLY A 363 -3.62 -19.94 -8.42
N ALA A 364 -3.62 -19.63 -9.72
CA ALA A 364 -3.99 -18.30 -10.21
C ALA A 364 -5.51 -18.06 -10.10
N PRO A 365 -5.95 -16.80 -9.92
CA PRO A 365 -7.37 -16.45 -9.98
C PRO A 365 -7.98 -16.85 -11.34
N LEU A 366 -9.24 -17.30 -11.32
CA LEU A 366 -10.04 -17.45 -12.54
C LEU A 366 -10.85 -16.18 -12.81
N TYR A 367 -11.11 -15.89 -14.08
CA TYR A 367 -11.71 -14.63 -14.54
C TYR A 367 -13.01 -14.87 -15.31
N PRO A 368 -13.97 -13.94 -15.24
CA PRO A 368 -15.25 -14.08 -15.93
C PRO A 368 -15.09 -13.92 -17.45
N ASN A 369 -15.79 -14.75 -18.22
CA ASN A 369 -16.00 -14.56 -19.66
C ASN A 369 -17.43 -14.04 -19.96
N LEU A 370 -17.75 -13.78 -21.23
CA LEU A 370 -19.07 -13.26 -21.64
C LEU A 370 -20.22 -14.27 -21.44
N GLU A 371 -19.91 -15.56 -21.43
CA GLU A 371 -20.89 -16.63 -21.21
C GLU A 371 -21.26 -16.79 -19.73
N GLY A 372 -20.56 -16.09 -18.82
CA GLY A 372 -20.75 -16.20 -17.38
C GLY A 372 -20.01 -17.39 -16.77
N GLU A 373 -18.94 -17.85 -17.40
CA GLU A 373 -18.05 -18.89 -16.87
C GLU A 373 -16.76 -18.27 -16.30
N THR A 374 -16.10 -19.01 -15.41
CA THR A 374 -14.79 -18.68 -14.85
C THR A 374 -13.71 -19.44 -15.63
N VAL A 375 -12.79 -18.71 -16.22
CA VAL A 375 -11.74 -19.29 -17.07
C VAL A 375 -10.35 -18.81 -16.64
N HIS A 376 -9.35 -19.62 -16.98
CA HIS A 376 -7.96 -19.22 -16.80
C HIS A 376 -7.59 -18.17 -17.86
N ALA A 377 -6.86 -17.13 -17.46
CA ALA A 377 -6.33 -16.16 -18.42
C ALA A 377 -5.12 -16.75 -19.15
N GLU A 378 -5.14 -16.78 -20.47
CA GLU A 378 -4.08 -17.34 -21.29
C GLU A 378 -3.76 -16.41 -22.45
N MET A 379 -2.55 -15.85 -22.44
CA MET A 379 -2.06 -15.05 -23.56
C MET A 379 -1.85 -15.94 -24.79
N PRO A 380 -2.19 -15.48 -26.01
CA PRO A 380 -1.85 -16.22 -27.21
C PRO A 380 -0.33 -16.42 -27.29
N GLU A 381 0.10 -17.61 -27.71
CA GLU A 381 1.51 -17.91 -27.92
C GLU A 381 2.13 -16.86 -28.85
N GLN A 382 3.10 -16.10 -28.35
CA GLN A 382 3.90 -15.23 -29.20
C GLN A 382 4.88 -16.10 -29.98
N ASP A 383 4.94 -15.95 -31.30
CA ASP A 383 6.05 -16.47 -32.10
C ASP A 383 7.35 -15.83 -31.59
N ASP A 384 8.03 -16.51 -30.66
CA ASP A 384 9.34 -16.14 -30.14
C ASP A 384 10.35 -16.13 -31.28
N SER A 385 10.52 -14.98 -31.95
CA SER A 385 11.76 -14.70 -32.64
C SER A 385 12.81 -14.45 -31.55
N PRO A 386 13.83 -15.31 -31.40
CA PRO A 386 14.77 -15.20 -30.30
C PRO A 386 15.49 -13.85 -30.37
N SER A 387 15.35 -13.06 -29.30
CA SER A 387 16.12 -11.85 -29.07
C SER A 387 17.59 -12.18 -29.22
N GLN A 388 18.23 -11.64 -30.27
CA GLN A 388 19.66 -11.75 -30.47
C GLN A 388 20.35 -11.13 -29.26
N THR A 389 21.00 -11.98 -28.48
CA THR A 389 22.04 -11.59 -27.53
C THR A 389 23.07 -10.76 -28.27
N LEU A 390 23.09 -9.46 -28.00
CA LEU A 390 24.23 -8.60 -28.30
C LEU A 390 24.95 -8.32 -26.99
N HIS A 391 26.20 -8.76 -26.98
CA HIS A 391 27.19 -8.70 -25.91
C HIS A 391 27.45 -7.30 -25.36
#